data_AF-A0A7D8YA93-F1
#
_entry.id   AF-A0A7D8YA93-F1
#
_cell.length_a   1.000
_cell.length_b   1.000
_cell.length_c   1.000
_cell.angle_alpha   90.00
_cell.angle_beta   90.00
_cell.angle_gamma   90.00
#
_symmetry.space_group_name_H-M   'P 1'
#
loop_
_entity.id
_entity.type
_entity.pdbx_description
1 polymer ?
#
loop_
_entity_poly.entity_id
_entity_poly.type
_entity_poly.pdbx_seq_one_letter_code
_entity_poly.pdbx_strand_id
1 'polypeptide(L)'
;MSAVRDALRGWLLTHLPEKPRAADPAGEAMLIQDGCFCGRRFRFPEHAAVWFLEEDEVKLRDLQGKLMICLHGSQVDEWAAVWRSRQASPMEQGAQADREEPSDAPATLPMPATTASAGRPAGAANPDSEDQADSGEGVTPQRRAA
;
A
#
# COMPACT_ATOMS: atom_id res chain seq x y z
N MET A 1 5.30 -3.34 -8.16
CA MET A 1 4.00 -3.22 -7.47
C MET A 1 3.56 -1.78 -7.16
N SER A 2 4.47 -0.79 -7.12
CA SER A 2 4.10 0.64 -6.95
C SER A 2 3.39 1.26 -8.16
N ALA A 3 3.71 0.80 -9.38
CA ALA A 3 3.30 1.47 -10.63
C ALA A 3 1.78 1.60 -10.80
N VAL A 4 1.00 0.53 -10.63
CA VAL A 4 -0.47 0.61 -10.76
C VAL A 4 -1.07 1.60 -9.77
N ARG A 5 -0.59 1.62 -8.53
CA ARG A 5 -1.06 2.55 -7.51
C ARG A 5 -0.65 3.99 -7.81
N ASP A 6 0.58 4.18 -8.27
CA ASP A 6 1.10 5.49 -8.70
C ASP A 6 0.30 6.01 -9.90
N ALA A 7 -0.04 5.14 -10.84
CA ALA A 7 -0.84 5.47 -12.01
C ALA A 7 -2.27 5.89 -11.62
N LEU A 8 -2.93 5.10 -10.77
CA LEU A 8 -4.26 5.42 -10.27
C LEU A 8 -4.26 6.75 -9.50
N ARG A 9 -3.25 7.01 -8.67
CA ARG A 9 -3.08 8.29 -7.97
C ARG A 9 -2.87 9.44 -8.94
N GLY A 10 -1.96 9.29 -9.90
CA GLY A 10 -1.67 10.29 -10.92
C GLY A 10 -2.90 10.66 -11.74
N TRP A 11 -3.68 9.65 -12.14
CA TRP A 11 -4.92 9.85 -12.88
C TRP A 11 -6.00 10.52 -12.03
N LEU A 12 -6.27 10.00 -10.82
CA LEU A 12 -7.30 10.53 -9.92
C LEU A 12 -7.03 11.98 -9.54
N LEU A 13 -5.78 12.36 -9.24
CA LEU A 13 -5.46 13.75 -8.89
C LEU A 13 -5.50 14.70 -10.09
N THR A 14 -5.35 14.18 -11.30
CA THR A 14 -5.43 14.99 -12.52
C THR A 14 -6.88 15.22 -12.93
N HIS A 15 -7.74 14.21 -12.80
CA HIS A 15 -9.14 14.27 -13.24
C HIS A 15 -10.13 14.62 -12.12
N LEU A 16 -9.77 14.39 -10.86
CA LEU A 16 -10.58 14.66 -9.66
C LEU A 16 -9.73 15.40 -8.61
N PRO A 17 -9.28 16.64 -8.90
CA PRO A 17 -8.42 17.40 -7.99
C PRO A 17 -9.12 17.78 -6.68
N GLU A 18 -10.46 17.75 -6.65
CA GLU A 18 -11.26 18.16 -5.48
C GLU A 18 -11.14 17.20 -4.30
N LYS A 19 -10.71 15.94 -4.53
CA LYS A 19 -10.68 14.90 -3.49
C LYS A 19 -9.35 14.15 -3.47
N PRO A 20 -8.26 14.79 -3.02
CA PRO A 20 -6.95 14.16 -2.97
C PRO A 20 -6.88 12.98 -1.99
N ARG A 21 -7.71 12.97 -0.94
CA ARG A 21 -7.82 11.82 -0.02
C ARG A 21 -8.47 10.60 -0.66
N ALA A 22 -9.26 10.76 -1.72
CA ALA A 22 -9.84 9.65 -2.48
C ALA A 22 -8.84 9.01 -3.44
N ALA A 23 -7.65 9.61 -3.63
CA ALA A 23 -6.60 9.07 -4.49
C ALA A 23 -5.79 7.95 -3.83
N ASP A 24 -5.89 7.77 -2.50
CA ASP A 24 -5.21 6.66 -1.81
C ASP A 24 -6.13 5.45 -1.68
N PRO A 25 -5.70 4.24 -2.08
CA PRO A 25 -6.52 3.05 -1.91
C PRO A 25 -6.67 2.73 -0.42
N ALA A 26 -7.92 2.67 0.04
CA ALA A 26 -8.29 2.25 1.40
C ALA A 26 -8.02 0.76 1.65
N GLY A 27 -7.88 -0.04 0.60
CA GLY A 27 -7.53 -1.45 0.71
C GLY A 27 -7.21 -2.09 -0.63
N GLU A 28 -6.51 -3.21 -0.56
CA GLU A 28 -6.14 -4.03 -1.70
C GLU A 28 -6.54 -5.48 -1.43
N ALA A 29 -7.11 -6.15 -2.44
CA ALA A 29 -7.47 -7.55 -2.38
C ALA A 29 -6.97 -8.28 -3.64
N MET A 30 -6.59 -9.55 -3.49
CA MET A 30 -6.31 -10.41 -4.64
C MET A 30 -7.63 -10.85 -5.27
N LEU A 31 -7.66 -10.87 -6.60
CA LEU A 31 -8.77 -11.40 -7.38
C LEU A 31 -8.39 -12.80 -7.86
N ILE A 32 -9.09 -13.80 -7.32
CA ILE A 32 -8.94 -15.21 -7.69
C ILE A 32 -10.27 -15.67 -8.27
N GLN A 33 -10.24 -16.24 -9.47
CA GLN A 33 -11.40 -16.82 -10.13
C GLN A 33 -11.05 -18.24 -10.56
N ASP A 34 -11.92 -19.21 -10.24
CA ASP A 34 -11.72 -20.63 -10.58
C ASP A 34 -10.38 -21.22 -10.08
N GLY A 35 -9.87 -20.70 -8.96
CA GLY A 35 -8.57 -21.11 -8.40
C GLY A 35 -7.35 -20.49 -9.09
N CYS A 36 -7.55 -19.66 -10.12
CA CYS A 36 -6.52 -18.94 -10.84
C CYS A 36 -6.42 -17.49 -10.36
N PHE A 37 -5.19 -16.97 -10.28
CA PHE A 37 -4.95 -15.57 -9.95
C PHE A 37 -5.20 -14.68 -11.17
N CYS A 38 -6.31 -13.94 -11.15
CA CYS A 38 -6.71 -13.07 -12.26
C CYS A 38 -6.16 -11.65 -12.12
N GLY A 39 -5.83 -11.23 -10.89
CA GLY A 39 -5.22 -9.91 -10.66
C GLY A 39 -5.52 -9.33 -9.27
N ARG A 40 -5.71 -8.01 -9.20
CA ARG A 40 -5.84 -7.26 -7.93
C ARG A 40 -6.98 -6.26 -7.99
N ARG A 41 -7.70 -6.11 -6.89
CA ARG A 41 -8.73 -5.09 -6.71
C ARG A 41 -8.30 -4.07 -5.68
N PHE A 42 -8.30 -2.81 -6.08
CA PHE A 42 -8.03 -1.66 -5.24
C PHE A 42 -9.36 -0.99 -4.89
N ARG A 43 -9.61 -0.80 -3.59
CA ARG A 43 -10.79 -0.12 -3.10
C ARG A 43 -10.42 1.29 -2.67
N PHE A 44 -11.07 2.28 -3.24
CA PHE A 44 -11.01 3.67 -2.83
C PHE A 44 -12.31 4.03 -2.09
N PRO A 45 -12.35 5.16 -1.37
CA PRO A 45 -13.56 5.60 -0.68
C PRO A 45 -14.75 5.80 -1.63
N GLU A 46 -14.49 6.31 -2.83
CA GLU A 46 -15.52 6.65 -3.82
C GLU A 46 -15.39 5.89 -5.14
N HIS A 47 -14.37 5.04 -5.28
CA HIS A 47 -14.09 4.34 -6.53
C HIS A 47 -13.59 2.93 -6.26
N ALA A 48 -13.63 2.08 -7.27
CA ALA A 48 -13.01 0.76 -7.24
C ALA A 48 -12.20 0.55 -8.51
N ALA A 49 -10.95 0.14 -8.38
CA ALA A 49 -10.13 -0.26 -9.53
C ALA A 49 -9.86 -1.76 -9.50
N VAL A 50 -9.84 -2.39 -10.66
CA VAL A 50 -9.43 -3.78 -10.82
C VAL A 50 -8.33 -3.82 -11.86
N TRP A 51 -7.18 -4.38 -11.47
CA TRP A 51 -6.10 -4.73 -12.38
C TRP A 51 -6.21 -6.20 -12.75
N PHE A 52 -6.31 -6.47 -14.04
CA PHE A 52 -6.31 -7.80 -14.64
C PHE A 52 -4.90 -8.11 -15.13
N LEU A 53 -4.26 -9.13 -14.56
CA LEU A 53 -2.85 -9.43 -14.84
C LEU A 53 -2.68 -10.02 -16.25
N GLU A 54 -3.60 -10.87 -16.70
CA GLU A 54 -3.50 -11.52 -18.02
C GLU A 54 -3.73 -10.54 -19.17
N GLU A 55 -4.69 -9.63 -19.01
CA GLU A 55 -5.01 -8.59 -20.00
C GLU A 55 -4.06 -7.38 -19.90
N ASP A 56 -3.29 -7.29 -18.82
CA ASP A 56 -2.47 -6.12 -18.45
C ASP A 56 -3.26 -4.81 -18.47
N GLU A 57 -4.47 -4.86 -17.90
CA GLU A 57 -5.46 -3.78 -17.93
C GLU A 57 -5.93 -3.38 -16.53
N VAL A 58 -6.03 -2.07 -16.28
CA VAL A 58 -6.59 -1.50 -15.06
C VAL A 58 -7.90 -0.79 -15.38
N LYS A 59 -8.99 -1.25 -14.79
CA LYS A 59 -10.34 -0.69 -14.96
C LYS A 59 -10.77 0.02 -13.70
N LEU A 60 -10.99 1.33 -13.77
CA LEU A 60 -11.52 2.15 -12.66
C LEU A 60 -13.03 2.35 -12.84
N ARG A 61 -13.78 2.10 -11.77
CA ARG A 61 -15.23 2.23 -11.70
C ARG A 61 -15.65 3.15 -10.56
N ASP A 62 -16.75 3.85 -10.76
CA ASP A 62 -17.41 4.66 -9.74
C ASP A 62 -18.25 3.80 -8.77
N LEU A 63 -18.76 4.38 -7.66
CA LEU A 63 -19.69 3.72 -6.72
C LEU A 63 -20.95 3.16 -7.39
N GLN A 64 -21.36 3.78 -8.49
CA GLN A 64 -22.48 3.36 -9.33
C GLN A 64 -22.14 2.15 -10.24
N GLY A 65 -20.89 1.65 -10.20
CA GLY A 65 -20.40 0.57 -11.06
C GLY A 65 -20.05 0.99 -12.50
N LYS A 66 -20.24 2.28 -12.83
CA LYS A 66 -19.92 2.85 -14.14
C LYS A 66 -18.41 2.85 -14.35
N LEU A 67 -17.95 2.32 -15.49
CA LEU A 67 -16.55 2.38 -15.91
C LEU A 67 -16.18 3.84 -16.20
N MET A 68 -15.17 4.35 -15.49
CA MET A 68 -14.63 5.69 -15.68
C MET A 68 -13.48 5.67 -16.68
N ILE A 69 -12.54 4.73 -16.51
CA ILE A 69 -11.39 4.57 -17.41
C ILE A 69 -10.91 3.12 -17.44
N CYS A 70 -10.31 2.75 -18.57
CA CYS A 70 -9.49 1.55 -18.74
C CYS A 70 -8.08 1.99 -19.14
N LEU A 71 -7.08 1.56 -18.40
CA LEU A 71 -5.66 1.83 -18.66
C LEU A 71 -4.96 0.53 -19.04
N HIS A 72 -4.23 0.51 -20.14
CA HIS A 72 -3.32 -0.60 -20.48
C HIS A 72 -1.96 -0.42 -19.77
N GLY A 73 -1.14 -1.47 -19.72
CA GLY A 73 0.17 -1.44 -19.07
C GLY A 73 1.06 -0.25 -19.44
N SER A 74 1.15 0.10 -20.73
CA SER A 74 1.90 1.28 -21.18
C SER A 74 1.38 2.59 -20.57
N GLN A 75 0.06 2.74 -20.50
CA GLN A 75 -0.58 3.91 -19.88
C GLN A 75 -0.39 3.90 -18.36
N VAL A 76 -0.36 2.73 -17.73
CA VAL A 76 -0.04 2.60 -16.31
C VAL A 76 1.38 3.14 -16.05
N ASP A 77 2.36 2.76 -16.86
CA ASP A 77 3.73 3.26 -16.70
C ASP A 77 3.83 4.78 -16.91
N GLU A 78 3.14 5.32 -17.92
CA GLU A 78 3.07 6.76 -18.18
C GLU A 78 2.47 7.53 -16.99
N TRP A 79 1.31 7.11 -16.49
CA TRP A 79 0.66 7.76 -15.36
C TRP A 79 1.45 7.60 -14.06
N ALA A 80 2.10 6.45 -13.86
CA ALA A 80 2.99 6.24 -12.74
C ALA A 80 4.19 7.20 -12.78
N ALA A 81 4.76 7.43 -13.97
CA ALA A 81 5.84 8.40 -14.15
C ALA A 81 5.38 9.83 -13.82
N VAL A 82 4.20 10.24 -14.30
CA VAL A 82 3.61 11.55 -13.99
C VAL A 82 3.48 11.74 -12.47
N TRP A 83 2.97 10.74 -11.75
CA TRP A 83 2.84 10.81 -10.30
C TRP A 83 4.21 10.93 -9.59
N ARG A 84 5.18 10.11 -9.99
CA ARG A 84 6.53 10.15 -9.40
C ARG A 84 7.23 11.48 -9.66
N SER A 85 7.11 12.05 -10.85
CA SER A 85 7.67 13.37 -11.16
C SER A 85 7.06 14.47 -10.28
N ARG A 86 5.77 14.38 -9.92
CA ARG A 86 5.13 15.31 -8.98
C ARG A 86 5.64 15.14 -7.55
N GLN A 87 5.91 13.90 -7.11
CA GLN A 87 6.48 13.65 -5.79
C GLN A 87 7.97 13.99 -5.69
N ALA A 88 8.69 13.88 -6.80
CA ALA A 88 10.13 14.11 -6.88
C ALA A 88 10.51 15.61 -6.86
N SER A 89 9.70 16.49 -6.25
CA SER A 89 10.12 17.84 -5.89
C SER A 89 10.79 17.79 -4.52
N PRO A 90 12.13 17.83 -4.43
CA PRO A 90 12.80 17.94 -3.15
C PRO A 90 12.76 19.41 -2.73
N MET A 91 12.22 19.62 -1.54
CA MET A 91 12.60 20.73 -0.69
C MET A 91 14.14 20.77 -0.62
N GLU A 92 14.70 21.90 -1.04
CA GLU A 92 15.92 22.53 -0.55
C GLU A 92 17.11 21.61 -0.21
N GLN A 93 18.13 21.63 -1.08
CA GLN A 93 19.52 21.45 -0.66
C GLN A 93 19.95 22.65 0.20
N GLY A 94 19.38 22.76 1.40
CA GLY A 94 19.82 23.68 2.45
C GLY A 94 20.59 22.89 3.50
N ALA A 95 21.78 23.38 3.86
CA ALA A 95 22.64 22.93 4.95
C ALA A 95 23.55 21.72 4.69
N GLN A 96 24.65 21.99 3.98
CA GLN A 96 25.95 21.50 4.45
C GLN A 96 26.88 22.72 4.59
N ALA A 97 26.60 23.52 5.63
CA ALA A 97 27.53 24.50 6.13
C ALA A 97 28.59 23.78 6.97
N ASP A 98 29.84 23.99 6.61
CA ASP A 98 30.96 24.21 7.52
C ASP A 98 31.18 23.17 8.64
N ARG A 99 31.97 22.14 8.36
CA ARG A 99 32.90 21.57 9.36
C ARG A 99 34.03 20.76 8.72
N GLU A 100 34.94 21.45 8.04
CA GLU A 100 36.30 20.93 7.88
C GLU A 100 37.14 21.45 9.06
N GLU A 101 37.15 20.68 10.15
CA GLU A 101 38.21 20.76 11.15
C GLU A 101 39.42 19.96 10.64
N PRO A 102 40.58 20.59 10.37
CA PRO A 102 41.83 19.85 10.26
C PRO A 102 42.28 19.37 11.65
N SER A 103 42.03 18.08 11.85
CA SER A 103 42.57 17.19 12.86
C SER A 103 44.09 17.33 13.06
N ASP A 104 44.51 17.77 14.25
CA ASP A 104 45.85 17.53 14.80
C ASP A 104 45.71 16.81 16.16
N ALA A 105 45.99 15.51 16.16
CA ALA A 105 46.22 14.69 17.36
C ALA A 105 47.73 14.79 17.72
N PRO A 106 48.27 14.27 18.87
CA PRO A 106 47.69 13.27 19.78
C PRO A 106 48.06 13.43 21.28
N ALA A 107 47.40 12.64 22.15
CA ALA A 107 47.81 12.18 23.50
C ALA A 107 46.54 11.93 24.33
N THR A 108 46.36 10.93 25.21
CA THR A 108 47.17 9.84 25.75
C THR A 108 46.16 8.94 26.50
N LEU A 109 46.34 7.61 26.44
CA LEU A 109 45.64 6.59 27.23
C LEU A 109 45.73 6.87 28.76
N PRO A 110 44.74 6.50 29.61
CA PRO A 110 44.60 5.10 30.03
C PRO A 110 43.17 4.58 30.32
N MET A 111 43.03 3.25 30.30
CA MET A 111 41.90 2.48 30.85
C MET A 111 41.84 2.58 32.39
N PRO A 112 40.74 2.17 33.07
CA PRO A 112 40.51 0.75 33.37
C PRO A 112 39.04 0.25 33.37
N ALA A 113 38.95 -1.08 33.34
CA ALA A 113 37.87 -2.04 33.56
C ALA A 113 36.59 -1.59 34.32
N THR A 114 35.45 -2.21 33.98
CA THR A 114 34.90 -3.31 34.81
C THR A 114 33.50 -3.80 34.34
N THR A 115 33.35 -5.12 34.40
CA THR A 115 32.14 -5.94 34.66
C THR A 115 30.92 -5.92 33.74
N ALA A 116 30.79 -7.07 33.07
CA ALA A 116 29.57 -7.78 32.69
C ALA A 116 28.37 -7.59 33.63
N SER A 117 27.16 -7.54 33.05
CA SER A 117 26.02 -8.23 33.65
C SER A 117 25.00 -8.64 32.59
N ALA A 118 24.76 -9.94 32.52
CA ALA A 118 23.71 -10.59 31.78
C ALA A 118 22.33 -10.28 32.38
N GLY A 119 21.29 -10.31 31.54
CA GLY A 119 19.90 -10.15 31.97
C GLY A 119 18.89 -10.55 30.90
N ARG A 120 18.77 -11.86 30.60
CA ARG A 120 17.50 -12.54 30.31
C ARG A 120 17.07 -13.19 31.64
N PRO A 121 15.79 -13.18 32.05
CA PRO A 121 14.80 -14.13 31.50
C PRO A 121 13.36 -13.56 31.44
N ALA A 122 12.51 -14.02 30.50
CA ALA A 122 11.47 -15.04 30.64
C ALA A 122 10.22 -14.65 31.46
N GLY A 123 9.05 -15.06 30.92
CA GLY A 123 7.73 -14.98 31.55
C GLY A 123 6.77 -14.16 30.69
N ALA A 124 5.55 -14.58 30.36
CA ALA A 124 4.75 -15.76 30.66
C ALA A 124 3.69 -15.80 29.54
N ALA A 125 3.41 -16.94 28.88
CA ALA A 125 2.37 -17.87 29.29
C ALA A 125 1.13 -17.18 29.88
N ASN A 126 0.06 -17.09 29.09
CA ASN A 126 -1.16 -17.81 29.47
C ASN A 126 -2.10 -18.09 28.28
N PRO A 127 -2.90 -19.15 28.38
CA PRO A 127 -3.68 -19.79 27.32
C PRO A 127 -5.17 -19.44 27.45
N ASP A 128 -6.02 -20.24 26.78
CA ASP A 128 -7.45 -20.42 27.03
C ASP A 128 -8.36 -19.37 26.34
N SER A 129 -9.50 -19.65 25.72
CA SER A 129 -10.24 -20.81 25.20
C SER A 129 -11.54 -20.19 24.59
N GLU A 130 -12.54 -20.99 24.23
CA GLU A 130 -13.85 -20.65 23.62
C GLU A 130 -13.80 -20.67 22.07
N ASP A 131 -14.19 -21.73 21.36
CA ASP A 131 -15.32 -22.68 21.49
C ASP A 131 -16.70 -22.01 21.57
N GLN A 132 -17.31 -21.77 20.41
CA GLN A 132 -18.72 -22.10 20.08
C GLN A 132 -18.96 -21.66 18.62
N ALA A 133 -19.14 -22.54 17.64
CA ALA A 133 -20.39 -23.23 17.32
C ALA A 133 -21.62 -22.32 17.40
N ASP A 134 -22.20 -21.93 16.26
CA ASP A 134 -23.64 -22.16 16.07
C ASP A 134 -24.05 -22.14 14.60
N SER A 135 -24.99 -23.04 14.34
CA SER A 135 -25.57 -23.41 13.07
C SER A 135 -26.63 -22.40 12.63
N GLY A 136 -26.84 -22.27 11.32
CA GLY A 136 -27.85 -21.35 10.81
C GLY A 136 -28.18 -21.61 9.36
N GLU A 137 -28.76 -22.78 9.09
CA GLU A 137 -29.48 -23.08 7.86
C GLU A 137 -30.49 -21.99 7.51
N GLY A 138 -30.56 -21.64 6.22
CA GLY A 138 -31.53 -20.69 5.69
C GLY A 138 -31.76 -20.92 4.21
N VAL A 139 -32.23 -22.12 3.87
CA VAL A 139 -32.75 -22.43 2.55
C VAL A 139 -34.06 -21.65 2.34
N THR A 140 -34.18 -20.90 1.24
CA THR A 140 -35.47 -20.69 0.60
C THR A 140 -35.30 -20.34 -0.88
N PRO A 141 -35.69 -21.22 -1.81
CA PRO A 141 -35.92 -20.85 -3.20
C PRO A 141 -37.37 -20.38 -3.35
N GLN A 142 -37.57 -19.15 -3.81
CA GLN A 142 -38.90 -18.64 -4.19
C GLN A 142 -38.80 -18.02 -5.58
N ARG A 143 -39.09 -18.84 -6.59
CA ARG A 143 -40.34 -18.85 -7.40
C ARG A 143 -40.51 -17.64 -8.33
N ARG A 144 -40.30 -17.93 -9.63
CA ARG A 144 -41.33 -18.04 -10.69
C ARG A 144 -41.94 -16.75 -11.28
N ALA A 145 -42.16 -16.86 -12.60
CA ALA A 145 -43.04 -16.11 -13.52
C ALA A 145 -42.36 -14.91 -14.19
N ALA A 146 -42.44 -14.70 -15.51
CA ALA A 146 -43.23 -15.33 -16.57
C ALA A 146 -42.44 -15.29 -17.89
#